data_AF-A0A2V6WNS5-F1
#
_entry.id   AF-A0A2V6WNS5-F1
#
_cell.length_a   1.000
_cell.length_b   1.000
_cell.length_c   1.000
_cell.angle_alpha   90.00
_cell.angle_beta   90.00
_cell.angle_gamma   90.00
#
_symmetry.space_group_name_H-M   'P 1'
#
loop_
_entity.id
_entity.type
_entity.pdbx_description
1 polymer ?
#
loop_
_entity_poly.entity_id
_entity_poly.type
_entity_poly.pdbx_seq_one_letter_code
_entity_poly.pdbx_strand_id
1 'polypeptide(L)' 'AVLERIKGEGTRSILLVEQYLEFARAICDRFYVMEKSGVVLEGDRAAFRVDEVSAFLSV' A
#
# COMPACT_ATOMS: atom_id res chain seq x y z
N ALA A 1 11.66 -9.57 -7.50
CA ALA A 1 12.33 -9.54 -6.17
C ALA A 1 11.69 -10.56 -5.21
N VAL A 2 12.33 -10.90 -4.07
CA VAL A 2 11.88 -11.95 -3.12
C VAL A 2 10.40 -11.81 -2.73
N LEU A 3 9.90 -10.58 -2.54
CA LEU A 3 8.50 -10.31 -2.16
C LEU A 3 7.50 -10.74 -3.23
N GLU A 4 7.80 -10.55 -4.51
CA GLU A 4 6.93 -10.99 -5.62
C GLU A 4 6.84 -12.52 -5.68
N ARG A 5 7.94 -13.22 -5.38
CA ARG A 5 7.94 -14.68 -5.29
C ARG A 5 7.03 -15.15 -4.16
N ILE A 6 7.18 -14.57 -2.97
CA ILE A 6 6.35 -14.93 -1.81
C ILE A 6 4.87 -14.61 -2.07
N LYS A 7 4.57 -13.47 -2.70
CA LYS A 7 3.21 -13.13 -3.13
C LYS A 7 2.66 -14.16 -4.12
N GLY A 8 3.45 -14.53 -5.13
CA GLY A 8 3.07 -15.51 -6.15
C GLY A 8 2.82 -16.92 -5.62
N GLU A 9 3.44 -17.29 -4.50
CA GLU A 9 3.17 -18.58 -3.82
C GLU A 9 1.74 -18.66 -3.26
N GLY A 10 1.08 -17.53 -2.97
CA GLY A 10 -0.34 -17.50 -2.53
C GLY A 10 -0.63 -18.18 -1.18
N THR A 11 0.39 -18.60 -0.44
CA THR A 11 0.26 -19.37 0.81
C THR A 11 0.38 -18.51 2.06
N ARG A 12 0.76 -17.23 1.92
CA ARG A 12 1.04 -16.32 3.04
C ARG A 12 0.39 -14.95 2.78
N SER A 13 -0.10 -14.35 3.85
CA SER A 13 -0.48 -12.93 3.84
C SER A 13 0.75 -12.07 4.13
N ILE A 14 0.87 -10.95 3.42
CA ILE A 14 1.96 -9.99 3.59
C ILE A 14 1.34 -8.68 4.09
N LEU A 15 1.80 -8.20 5.24
CA LEU A 15 1.56 -6.83 5.69
C LEU A 15 2.85 -6.03 5.43
N LEU A 16 2.77 -5.07 4.51
CA LEU A 16 3.87 -4.18 4.17
C LEU A 16 3.55 -2.79 4.70
N VAL A 17 4.45 -2.22 5.50
CA VAL A 17 4.38 -0.84 5.97
C VAL A 17 5.52 -0.09 5.29
N GLU A 18 5.16 0.87 4.43
CA GLU A 18 6.15 1.64 3.68
C GLU A 18 5.75 3.10 3.51
N GLN A 19 6.76 3.96 3.39
CA GLN A 19 6.57 5.39 3.11
C GLN A 19 6.49 5.69 1.60
N TYR A 20 7.04 4.83 0.76
CA TYR A 20 7.03 4.99 -0.71
C TYR A 20 5.81 4.32 -1.33
N LEU A 21 4.84 5.12 -1.75
CA LEU A 21 3.57 4.63 -2.30
C LEU A 21 3.76 3.76 -3.55
N GLU A 22 4.63 4.15 -4.49
CA GLU A 22 4.85 3.41 -5.74
C GLU A 22 5.34 1.99 -5.47
N PHE A 23 6.18 1.81 -4.46
CA PHE A 23 6.68 0.49 -4.07
C PHE A 23 5.56 -0.37 -3.48
N ALA A 24 4.79 0.20 -2.54
CA ALA A 24 3.64 -0.49 -1.98
C ALA A 24 2.65 -0.89 -3.10
N ARG A 25 2.40 0.00 -4.07
CA ARG A 25 1.51 -0.25 -5.22
C ARG A 25 1.98 -1.33 -6.17
N ALA A 26 3.29 -1.52 -6.29
CA ALA A 26 3.85 -2.58 -7.12
C ALA A 26 3.55 -3.97 -6.54
N ILE A 27 3.47 -4.08 -5.21
CA ILE A 27 3.42 -5.38 -4.51
C ILE A 27 2.06 -5.67 -3.91
N CYS A 28 1.38 -4.70 -3.29
CA CYS A 28 0.16 -4.94 -2.52
C CYS A 28 -1.11 -4.89 -3.38
N ASP A 29 -2.13 -5.62 -2.95
CA ASP A 29 -3.46 -5.64 -3.59
C ASP A 29 -4.46 -4.71 -2.89
N ARG A 30 -4.25 -4.48 -1.58
CA ARG A 30 -5.07 -3.64 -0.70
C ARG A 30 -4.20 -2.69 0.09
N PHE A 31 -4.71 -1.49 0.32
CA PHE A 31 -3.98 -0.37 0.88
C PHE A 31 -4.75 0.28 2.02
N TYR A 32 -3.99 0.75 3.00
CA TYR A 32 -4.47 1.57 4.10
C TYR A 32 -3.48 2.73 4.27
N VAL A 33 -3.94 3.97 4.21
CA VAL A 33 -3.15 5.15 4.56
C VAL A 33 -3.48 5.51 5.99
N MET A 34 -2.44 5.72 6.79
CA MET A 34 -2.59 6.10 8.18
C MET A 34 -2.00 7.48 8.42
N GLU A 35 -2.74 8.30 9.16
CA GLU A 35 -2.22 9.49 9.82
C GLU A 35 -2.27 9.32 11.35
N LYS A 36 -1.74 10.31 12.08
CA LYS A 36 -1.60 10.32 13.55
C LYS A 36 -2.81 9.80 14.33
N SER A 37 -4.02 9.93 13.78
CA SER A 37 -5.29 9.58 14.41
C SER A 37 -5.96 8.32 13.87
N GLY A 38 -5.38 7.62 12.90
CA GLY A 38 -5.91 6.36 12.38
C GLY A 38 -5.83 6.23 10.87
N VAL A 39 -6.62 5.29 10.32
CA VAL A 39 -6.73 5.07 8.88
C VAL A 39 -7.56 6.19 8.26
N VAL A 40 -6.97 6.93 7.32
CA VAL A 40 -7.62 8.05 6.61
C VAL A 40 -8.09 7.66 5.21
N LEU A 41 -7.53 6.58 4.64
CA LEU A 41 -7.91 6.06 3.33
C LEU A 41 -7.76 4.54 3.32
N GLU A 42 -8.73 3.82 2.76
CA GLU A 42 -8.64 2.38 2.53
C GLU A 42 -9.22 2.00 1.17
N GLY A 43 -8.68 0.95 0.55
CA GLY A 43 -9.11 0.57 -0.79
C GLY A 43 -8.18 -0.43 -1.48
N ASP A 44 -8.59 -0.85 -2.67
CA ASP A 44 -7.76 -1.65 -3.56
C ASP A 44 -6.86 -0.78 -4.45
N ARG A 45 -6.04 -1.43 -5.28
CA ARG A 45 -5.13 -0.75 -6.20
C ARG A 45 -5.84 0.19 -7.20
N ALA A 46 -7.09 -0.08 -7.57
CA ALA A 46 -7.87 0.72 -8.51
C ALA A 46 -8.54 1.93 -7.83
N ALA A 47 -8.92 1.78 -6.56
CA ALA A 47 -9.49 2.84 -5.75
C ALA A 47 -8.48 3.93 -5.36
N PHE A 48 -7.19 3.56 -5.21
CA PHE A 48 -6.16 4.52 -4.84
C PHE A 48 -5.69 5.32 -6.07
N ARG A 49 -6.05 6.61 -6.18
CA ARG A 49 -5.38 7.53 -7.11
C ARG A 49 -4.13 8.10 -6.44
N VAL A 50 -2.98 8.10 -7.14
CA VAL A 50 -1.69 8.59 -6.60
C VAL A 50 -1.83 10.01 -6.06
N ASP A 51 -2.58 10.86 -6.78
CA ASP A 51 -2.81 12.26 -6.43
C ASP A 51 -3.47 12.44 -5.05
N GLU A 52 -4.39 11.56 -4.68
CA GLU A 52 -5.08 11.63 -3.38
C GLU A 52 -4.15 11.22 -2.24
N VAL A 53 -3.28 10.24 -2.47
CA VAL A 53 -2.38 9.73 -1.44
C VAL A 53 -1.19 10.65 -1.22
N SER A 54 -0.64 11.23 -2.29
CA SER A 54 0.46 12.20 -2.20
C SER A 54 0.12 13.41 -1.33
N ALA A 55 -1.16 13.81 -1.27
CA ALA A 55 -1.62 14.88 -0.37
C ALA A 55 -1.42 14.53 1.12
N PHE A 56 -1.57 13.26 1.49
CA PHE A 56 -1.35 12.77 2.86
C PHE A 56 0.12 12.49 3.17
N LEU A 57 0.99 12.38 2.16
CA LEU A 57 2.42 12.07 2.31
C LEU A 57 3.33 13.32 2.28
N SER A 58 2.78 14.51 2.05
CA SER A 58 3.55 15.76 1.80
C SER A 58 3.99 16.53 3.06
N VAL A 59 4.43 15.85 4.12
CA VAL A 59 4.99 16.50 5.33
C VAL A 59 6.50 16.32 5.41
#